data_AF-A0A9X7TB54-F1
#
_entry.id   AF-A0A9X7TB54-F1
#
_cell.length_a   1.000
_cell.length_b   1.000
_cell.length_c   1.000
_cell.angle_alpha   90.00
_cell.angle_beta   90.00
_cell.angle_gamma   90.00
#
_symmetry.space_group_name_H-M   'P 1'
#
loop_
_entity.id
_entity.type
_entity.pdbx_description
1 polymer ?
#
loop_
_entity_poly.entity_id
_entity_poly.type
_entity_poly.pdbx_seq_one_letter_code
_entity_poly.pdbx_strand_id
1 'polypeptide(L)' 'MNAQTEWDETRGKDAVGRVNIRIEYMGKTYSGRAMDTDIIKASALAFLNGINAAVLDLVAVG' A
#
# COMPACT_ATOMS: atom_id res chain seq x y z
N MET A 1 -6.99 -13.59 -42.88
CA MET A 1 -7.48 -12.82 -41.72
C MET A 1 -6.67 -13.28 -40.53
N ASN A 2 -5.70 -12.47 -40.11
CA ASN A 2 -4.76 -12.85 -39.07
C ASN A 2 -5.42 -12.55 -37.72
N ALA A 3 -5.71 -13.59 -36.96
CA ALA A 3 -6.13 -13.47 -35.58
C ALA A 3 -4.95 -12.91 -34.77
N GLN A 4 -4.92 -11.60 -34.59
CA GLN A 4 -4.13 -10.99 -33.54
C GLN A 4 -5.02 -10.91 -32.31
N THR A 5 -4.86 -11.90 -31.43
CA THR A 5 -5.32 -11.84 -30.05
C THR A 5 -4.57 -10.72 -29.35
N GLU A 6 -5.16 -9.53 -29.36
CA GLU A 6 -4.73 -8.41 -28.55
C GLU A 6 -5.06 -8.77 -27.09
N TRP A 7 -4.01 -9.08 -26.33
CA TRP A 7 -4.12 -9.52 -24.95
C TRP A 7 -4.81 -8.46 -24.10
N ASP A 8 -5.66 -8.90 -23.16
CA ASP A 8 -6.31 -8.16 -22.07
C ASP A 8 -5.29 -7.51 -21.09
N GLU A 9 -4.17 -6.97 -21.57
CA GLU A 9 -3.08 -6.45 -20.74
C GLU A 9 -3.33 -5.04 -20.19
N THR A 10 -4.30 -4.30 -20.72
CA THR A 10 -4.59 -2.92 -20.28
C THR A 10 -5.70 -2.81 -19.25
N ARG A 11 -6.61 -3.80 -19.14
CA ARG A 11 -7.74 -3.69 -18.20
C ARG A 11 -7.35 -3.79 -16.73
N GLY A 12 -6.24 -4.45 -16.41
CA GLY A 12 -5.73 -4.60 -15.04
C GLY A 12 -4.62 -3.62 -14.66
N LYS A 13 -3.91 -3.04 -15.64
CA LYS A 13 -2.69 -2.25 -15.41
C LYS A 13 -2.94 -0.84 -14.89
N ASP A 14 -4.13 -0.29 -15.17
CA ASP A 14 -4.57 1.03 -14.70
C ASP A 14 -5.45 0.95 -13.44
N ALA A 15 -5.70 -0.26 -12.92
CA ALA A 15 -6.44 -0.43 -11.68
C ALA A 15 -5.54 -0.06 -10.49
N VAL A 16 -5.71 1.16 -9.96
CA VAL A 16 -5.01 1.58 -8.74
C VAL A 16 -5.56 0.82 -7.54
N GLY A 17 -4.74 -0.01 -6.93
CA GLY A 17 -5.04 -0.70 -5.68
C GLY A 17 -4.83 0.22 -4.49
N ARG A 18 -5.86 0.39 -3.65
CA ARG A 18 -5.76 1.12 -2.39
C ARG A 18 -5.50 0.16 -1.24
N VAL A 19 -4.39 0.35 -0.54
CA VAL A 19 -4.04 -0.45 0.64
C VAL A 19 -4.14 0.41 1.90
N ASN A 20 -4.81 -0.13 2.92
CA ASN A 20 -4.88 0.44 4.26
C ASN A 20 -4.40 -0.63 5.25
N ILE A 21 -3.37 -0.30 6.03
CA ILE A 21 -2.82 -1.15 7.09
C ILE A 21 -3.08 -0.47 8.42
N ARG A 22 -3.47 -1.27 9.41
CA ARG A 22 -3.62 -0.84 10.80
C ARG A 22 -2.61 -1.61 11.64
N ILE A 23 -1.81 -0.89 12.42
CA ILE A 23 -0.76 -1.44 13.27
C ILE A 23 -1.11 -1.06 14.71
N GLU A 24 -1.21 -2.05 15.58
CA GLU A 24 -1.39 -1.83 17.01
C GLU A 24 -0.03 -1.99 17.70
N TYR A 25 0.39 -0.98 18.45
CA TYR A 25 1.65 -0.98 19.17
C TYR A 25 1.52 -0.19 20.48
N MET A 26 1.91 -0.81 21.60
CA MET A 26 1.85 -0.22 22.94
C MET A 26 0.50 0.42 23.30
N GLY A 27 -0.61 -0.22 22.91
CA GLY A 27 -1.97 0.28 23.17
C GLY A 27 -2.41 1.47 22.31
N LYS A 28 -1.56 1.92 21.38
CA LYS A 28 -1.90 2.91 20.36
C LYS A 28 -2.10 2.23 19.01
N THR A 29 -2.99 2.78 18.20
CA THR A 29 -3.28 2.30 16.85
C THR A 29 -2.77 3.29 15.83
N TYR A 30 -1.92 2.83 14.92
CA TYR A 30 -1.38 3.59 13.80
C TYR A 30 -1.98 3.08 12.50
N SER A 31 -2.15 3.97 11.53
CA SER A 31 -2.67 3.61 10.21
C SER A 31 -1.69 4.02 9.12
N GLY A 32 -1.32 3.07 8.27
CA GLY A 32 -0.56 3.30 7.07
C GLY A 32 -1.43 3.17 5.83
N ARG A 33 -1.22 4.02 4.83
CA ARG A 33 -2.00 4.04 3.59
C ARG A 33 -1.07 4.19 2.39
N ALA A 34 -1.44 3.54 1.29
CA ALA A 34 -0.78 3.74 -0.01
C ALA A 34 -1.74 3.39 -1.14
N MET A 35 -1.43 3.93 -2.33
CA MET A 35 -2.15 3.65 -3.56
C MET A 35 -1.12 3.47 -4.67
N ASP A 36 -1.18 2.34 -5.36
CA ASP A 36 -0.28 2.02 -6.48
C ASP A 36 -1.01 1.05 -7.43
N THR A 37 -0.60 1.01 -8.69
CA THR A 37 -1.08 -0.01 -9.65
C THR A 37 -0.47 -1.37 -9.33
N ASP A 38 0.70 -1.40 -8.67
CA ASP A 38 1.29 -2.60 -8.10
C ASP A 38 0.87 -2.79 -6.64
N ILE A 39 0.01 -3.78 -6.39
CA ILE A 39 -0.53 -4.06 -5.04
C ILE A 39 0.56 -4.45 -4.02
N ILE A 40 1.65 -5.07 -4.46
CA ILE A 40 2.76 -5.48 -3.59
C ILE A 40 3.53 -4.25 -3.15
N LYS A 41 3.84 -3.35 -4.10
CA LYS A 41 4.47 -2.06 -3.80
C LYS A 41 3.58 -1.19 -2.90
N ALA A 42 2.28 -1.08 -3.19
CA ALA A 42 1.34 -0.37 -2.34
C ALA A 42 1.34 -0.93 -0.92
N SER A 43 1.36 -2.26 -0.77
CA SER A 43 1.36 -2.90 0.55
C SER A 43 2.62 -2.58 1.34
N ALA A 44 3.79 -2.64 0.71
CA ALA A 44 5.06 -2.27 1.35
C ALA A 44 5.08 -0.79 1.78
N LEU A 45 4.60 0.12 0.93
CA LEU A 45 4.52 1.54 1.25
C LEU A 45 3.54 1.83 2.38
N ALA A 46 2.36 1.21 2.36
CA ALA A 46 1.38 1.35 3.44
C ALA A 46 1.97 0.85 4.76
N PHE A 47 2.71 -0.25 4.75
CA PHE A 47 3.35 -0.79 5.95
C PHE A 47 4.40 0.17 6.50
N LEU A 48 5.30 0.65 5.63
CA LEU A 48 6.34 1.60 6.01
C LEU A 48 5.75 2.90 6.59
N ASN A 49 4.67 3.41 5.98
CA ASN A 49 3.97 4.59 6.50
C ASN A 49 3.39 4.36 7.91
N GLY A 50 2.82 3.17 8.16
CA GLY A 50 2.30 2.81 9.48
C GLY A 50 3.41 2.69 10.53
N ILE A 51 4.53 2.05 10.18
CA ILE A 51 5.68 1.91 11.06
C ILE A 51 6.31 3.28 11.35
N ASN A 52 6.49 4.13 10.34
CA ASN A 52 7.06 5.45 10.53
C ASN A 52 6.20 6.30 11.48
N ALA A 53 4.87 6.21 11.38
CA ALA A 53 3.96 6.87 12.32
C ALA A 53 4.12 6.34 13.76
N ALA A 54 4.27 5.02 13.92
CA ALA A 54 4.52 4.42 15.23
C ALA A 54 5.86 4.86 15.82
N VAL A 55 6.94 4.79 15.05
CA VAL A 55 8.29 5.18 15.47
C VAL A 55 8.37 6.67 15.79
N LEU A 56 7.76 7.52 14.97
CA LEU A 56 7.74 8.97 15.21
C LEU A 56 7.07 9.30 16.55
N ASP A 57 5.95 8.65 16.86
CA ASP A 57 5.26 8.83 18.14
C ASP A 57 6.09 8.30 19.32
N LEU A 58 6.84 7.20 19.14
CA LEU A 58 7.75 6.71 20.19
C LEU A 58 8.91 7.67 20.46
N VAL A 59 9.51 8.22 19.41
CA VAL A 59 10.66 9.15 19.53
C VAL A 59 10.21 10.52 20.04
N ALA A 60 9.02 10.99 19.68
CA ALA A 60 8.49 12.28 20.14
C ALA A 60 8.09 12.30 21.63
N VAL A 61 7.90 11.12 22.24
CA VAL A 61 7.49 10.98 23.65
C VAL A 61 8.68 10.63 24.56
N GLY A 62 9.90 10.54 24.00
CA GLY A 62 11.16 10.33 24.72
C GLY A 62 11.88 11.62 25.11
#